data_AF-A0AAW5EJW1-F1
#
_entry.id   AF-A0AAW5EJW1-F1
#
_cell.length_a   1.000
_cell.length_b   1.000
_cell.length_c   1.000
_cell.angle_alpha   90.00
_cell.angle_beta   90.00
_cell.angle_gamma   90.00
#
_symmetry.space_group_name_H-M   'P 1'
#
loop_
_entity.id
_entity.type
_entity.pdbx_description
1 polymer ?
#
loop_
_entity_poly.entity_id
_entity_poly.type
_entity_poly.pdbx_seq_one_letter_code
_entity_poly.pdbx_strand_id
1 'polypeptide(L)'
;GALDVRATKITENMKVAAAKALADLAKLPVSDAVKNAYKISHLEFGKDYVIPKPFDERVKAVVSTAVAAAAVKDGVALLKEFDEKTYFESLK
;
A
#
# COMPACT_ATOMS: atom_id res chain seq x y z
N GLY A 1 3.06 -2.12 -7.69
CA GLY A 1 4.36 -1.81 -7.10
C GLY A 1 5.50 -2.49 -7.83
N ALA A 2 5.85 -3.72 -7.43
CA ALA A 2 7.02 -4.44 -7.97
C ALA A 2 7.03 -4.57 -9.50
N LEU A 3 5.87 -4.89 -10.10
CA LEU A 3 5.72 -5.01 -11.55
C LEU A 3 5.87 -3.65 -12.26
N ASP A 4 5.32 -2.58 -11.69
CA ASP A 4 5.30 -1.25 -12.33
C ASP A 4 6.71 -0.64 -12.45
N VAL A 5 7.58 -0.90 -11.47
CA VAL A 5 9.00 -0.52 -11.53
C VAL A 5 9.90 -1.58 -12.17
N ARG A 6 9.30 -2.64 -12.71
CA ARG A 6 9.99 -3.75 -13.38
C ARG A 6 11.08 -4.37 -12.48
N ALA A 7 10.74 -4.66 -11.24
CA ALA A 7 11.65 -5.30 -10.29
C ALA A 7 12.08 -6.69 -10.79
N THR A 8 13.37 -6.98 -10.75
CA THR A 8 13.94 -8.27 -11.19
C THR A 8 13.67 -9.42 -10.21
N LYS A 9 13.43 -9.10 -8.94
CA LYS A 9 13.11 -10.05 -7.87
C LYS A 9 12.33 -9.36 -6.75
N ILE A 10 11.67 -10.16 -5.91
CA ILE A 10 11.06 -9.69 -4.66
C ILE A 10 12.07 -9.82 -3.53
N THR A 11 12.36 -8.73 -2.83
CA THR A 11 13.30 -8.71 -1.70
C THR A 11 12.57 -8.80 -0.35
N GLU A 12 13.29 -9.12 0.72
CA GLU A 12 12.73 -9.06 2.08
C GLU A 12 12.33 -7.63 2.48
N ASN A 13 13.10 -6.61 2.06
CA ASN A 13 12.75 -5.22 2.33
C ASN A 13 11.42 -4.83 1.67
N MET A 14 11.13 -5.34 0.46
CA MET A 14 9.83 -5.13 -0.19
C MET A 14 8.68 -5.74 0.61
N LYS A 15 8.86 -6.95 1.17
CA LYS A 15 7.86 -7.59 2.03
C LYS A 15 7.63 -6.79 3.32
N VAL A 16 8.71 -6.34 3.95
CA VAL A 16 8.65 -5.49 5.15
C VAL A 16 7.98 -4.17 4.83
N ALA A 17 8.26 -3.56 3.67
CA ALA A 17 7.61 -2.32 3.24
C ALA A 17 6.11 -2.52 3.04
N ALA A 18 5.68 -3.62 2.41
CA ALA A 18 4.26 -3.94 2.25
C ALA A 18 3.56 -4.14 3.61
N ALA A 19 4.19 -4.88 4.53
CA ALA A 19 3.63 -5.14 5.85
C ALA A 19 3.48 -3.84 6.67
N LYS A 20 4.50 -2.97 6.65
CA LYS A 20 4.44 -1.65 7.30
C LYS A 20 3.36 -0.76 6.68
N ALA A 21 3.29 -0.71 5.36
CA ALA A 21 2.29 0.08 4.63
C ALA A 21 0.85 -0.34 4.98
N LEU A 22 0.58 -1.65 5.10
CA LEU A 22 -0.71 -2.17 5.55
C LEU A 22 -1.00 -1.81 7.01
N ALA A 23 0.00 -1.96 7.89
CA ALA A 23 -0.15 -1.66 9.32
C ALA A 23 -0.41 -0.17 9.57
N ASP A 24 0.26 0.71 8.81
CA ASP A 24 0.07 2.16 8.92
C ASP A 24 -1.28 2.57 8.32
N LEU A 25 -1.69 1.98 7.20
CA LEU A 25 -3.01 2.21 6.62
C LEU A 25 -4.16 1.79 7.55
N ALA A 26 -4.00 0.68 8.28
CA ALA A 26 -5.01 0.21 9.23
C ALA A 26 -5.25 1.19 10.39
N LYS A 27 -4.24 1.98 10.76
CA LYS A 27 -4.31 3.00 11.81
C LYS A 27 -4.94 4.31 11.34
N LEU A 28 -5.08 4.51 10.03
CA LEU A 28 -5.70 5.71 9.49
C LEU A 28 -7.23 5.59 9.51
N PRO A 29 -7.94 6.71 9.74
CA PRO A 29 -9.40 6.73 9.67
C PRO A 29 -9.88 6.20 8.32
N VAL A 30 -10.89 5.34 8.36
CA VAL A 30 -11.47 4.72 7.16
C VAL A 30 -12.50 5.68 6.55
N SER A 31 -12.51 5.80 5.21
CA SER A 31 -13.47 6.65 4.51
C SER A 31 -14.90 6.13 4.65
N ASP A 32 -15.88 7.03 4.58
CA ASP A 32 -17.29 6.65 4.73
C ASP A 32 -17.78 5.76 3.58
N ALA A 33 -17.16 5.86 2.39
CA ALA A 33 -17.42 4.95 1.26
C ALA A 33 -17.12 3.49 1.64
N VAL A 34 -16.00 3.23 2.30
CA VAL A 34 -15.62 1.88 2.75
C VAL A 34 -16.55 1.43 3.88
N LYS A 35 -16.85 2.29 4.86
CA LYS A 35 -17.79 1.97 5.94
C LYS A 35 -19.18 1.55 5.40
N ASN A 36 -19.70 2.30 4.42
CA ASN A 36 -20.98 2.02 3.78
C ASN A 36 -20.97 0.70 3.00
N ALA A 37 -19.89 0.41 2.27
CA ALA A 37 -19.74 -0.83 1.50
C ALA A 37 -19.80 -2.08 2.41
N TYR A 38 -19.26 -1.99 3.62
CA TYR A 38 -19.26 -3.09 4.59
C TYR A 38 -20.41 -3.02 5.61
N LYS A 39 -21.28 -2.01 5.54
CA LYS A 39 -22.35 -1.74 6.52
C LYS A 39 -21.85 -1.66 7.96
N ILE A 40 -20.69 -1.04 8.17
CA ILE A 40 -20.05 -0.91 9.47
C ILE A 40 -20.20 0.54 9.94
N SER A 41 -20.79 0.75 11.11
CA SER A 41 -20.98 2.08 11.71
C SER A 41 -19.67 2.71 12.18
N HIS A 42 -18.73 1.89 12.67
CA HIS A 42 -17.43 2.32 13.17
C HIS A 42 -16.33 1.32 12.80
N LEU A 43 -15.28 1.80 12.14
CA LEU A 43 -14.12 0.98 11.78
C LEU A 43 -12.85 1.74 12.18
N GLU A 44 -12.24 1.29 13.27
CA GLU A 44 -11.01 1.86 13.83
C GLU A 44 -10.03 0.73 14.13
N PHE A 45 -8.74 1.06 14.14
CA PHE A 45 -7.70 0.09 14.49
C PHE A 45 -7.94 -0.49 15.89
N GLY A 46 -8.04 -1.81 15.98
CA GLY A 46 -8.34 -2.49 17.22
C GLY A 46 -8.37 -4.00 17.06
N LYS A 47 -8.79 -4.70 18.12
CA LYS A 47 -8.85 -6.17 18.17
C LYS A 47 -9.59 -6.78 16.96
N ASP A 48 -10.63 -6.09 16.50
CA ASP A 48 -11.51 -6.55 15.43
C ASP A 48 -11.14 -5.96 14.05
N TYR A 49 -10.13 -5.09 13.99
CA TYR A 49 -9.64 -4.46 12.76
C TYR A 49 -8.13 -4.18 12.85
N VAL A 50 -7.35 -5.22 12.55
CA VAL A 50 -5.87 -5.19 12.59
C VAL A 50 -5.26 -5.01 11.19
N ILE A 51 -6.00 -5.39 10.14
CA ILE A 51 -5.59 -5.28 8.74
C ILE A 51 -6.72 -4.65 7.91
N PRO A 52 -6.41 -3.80 6.91
CA PRO A 52 -7.42 -3.21 6.05
C PRO A 52 -8.24 -4.27 5.31
N LYS A 53 -9.48 -3.94 4.93
CA LYS A 53 -10.33 -4.87 4.20
C LYS A 53 -9.83 -5.04 2.75
N PRO A 54 -10.02 -6.21 2.12
CA PRO A 54 -9.46 -6.49 0.78
C PRO A 54 -9.88 -5.49 -0.30
N PHE A 55 -11.09 -4.94 -0.24
CA PHE A 55 -11.62 -3.96 -1.19
C PHE A 55 -11.48 -2.51 -0.73
N ASP A 56 -10.59 -2.22 0.21
CA ASP A 56 -10.22 -0.83 0.51
C ASP A 56 -9.32 -0.28 -0.61
N GLU A 57 -9.86 0.63 -1.42
CA GLU A 57 -9.17 1.21 -2.58
C GLU A 57 -7.81 1.84 -2.21
N ARG A 58 -7.65 2.30 -0.96
CA ARG A 58 -6.41 2.92 -0.47
C ARG A 58 -5.26 1.92 -0.40
N VAL A 59 -5.55 0.63 -0.22
CA VAL A 59 -4.54 -0.44 -0.15
C VAL A 59 -3.73 -0.47 -1.44
N LYS A 60 -4.39 -0.35 -2.60
CA LYS A 60 -3.74 -0.39 -3.92
C LYS A 60 -2.67 0.68 -4.03
N ALA A 61 -3.01 1.94 -3.75
CA ALA A 61 -2.09 3.06 -3.88
C ALA A 61 -0.96 3.00 -2.84
N VAL A 62 -1.30 2.78 -1.57
CA VAL A 62 -0.34 2.81 -0.44
C VAL A 62 0.67 1.67 -0.53
N VAL A 63 0.20 0.42 -0.69
CA VAL A 63 1.08 -0.75 -0.70
C VAL A 63 1.92 -0.79 -1.98
N SER A 64 1.32 -0.48 -3.13
CA SER A 64 2.06 -0.47 -4.40
C SER A 64 3.20 0.54 -4.38
N THR A 65 2.96 1.72 -3.83
CA THR A 65 3.96 2.79 -3.72
C THR A 65 5.10 2.40 -2.79
N ALA A 66 4.79 1.88 -1.59
CA ALA A 66 5.80 1.42 -0.65
C ALA A 66 6.69 0.30 -1.23
N VAL A 67 6.09 -0.66 -1.94
CA VAL A 67 6.83 -1.76 -2.57
C VAL A 67 7.68 -1.27 -3.75
N ALA A 68 7.16 -0.34 -4.56
CA ALA A 68 7.90 0.26 -5.66
C ALA A 68 9.13 1.05 -5.16
N ALA A 69 8.94 1.89 -4.14
CA ALA A 69 10.02 2.64 -3.50
C ALA A 69 11.09 1.72 -2.90
N ALA A 70 10.67 0.62 -2.24
CA ALA A 70 11.60 -0.37 -1.71
C ALA A 70 12.41 -1.07 -2.81
N ALA A 71 11.78 -1.44 -3.92
CA ALA A 71 12.46 -2.07 -5.05
C ALA A 71 13.48 -1.14 -5.73
N VAL A 72 13.18 0.15 -5.83
CA VAL A 72 14.11 1.18 -6.33
C VAL A 72 15.28 1.35 -5.37
N LYS A 73 15.00 1.47 -4.07
CA LYS A 73 16.04 1.59 -3.03
C LYS A 73 16.98 0.40 -2.97
N ASP A 74 16.45 -0.81 -3.16
CA ASP A 74 17.23 -2.04 -3.19
C ASP A 74 18.02 -2.24 -4.50
N GLY A 75 17.86 -1.36 -5.49
CA GLY A 75 18.53 -1.44 -6.79
C GLY A 75 18.07 -2.60 -7.66
N VAL A 76 16.89 -3.18 -7.38
CA VAL A 76 16.33 -4.29 -8.16
C VAL A 76 15.32 -3.83 -9.21
N ALA A 77 14.89 -2.57 -9.16
CA ALA A 77 14.04 -1.94 -10.16
C ALA A 77 14.81 -1.61 -11.45
N LEU A 78 14.20 -1.86 -12.61
CA LEU A 78 14.77 -1.53 -13.92
C LEU A 78 14.26 -0.19 -14.48
N LEU A 79 13.29 0.42 -13.82
CA LEU A 79 12.81 1.75 -14.16
C LEU A 79 13.88 2.80 -13.81
N LYS A 80 14.26 3.65 -14.78
CA LYS A 80 15.35 4.63 -14.62
C LYS A 80 14.98 5.81 -13.73
N GLU A 81 13.74 6.26 -13.81
CA GLU A 81 13.23 7.40 -13.07
C GLU A 81 11.96 6.96 -12.34
N PHE A 82 11.93 7.17 -11.03
CA PHE A 82 10.78 6.87 -10.19
C PHE A 82 10.57 8.03 -9.22
N ASP A 83 9.41 8.67 -9.34
CA ASP A 83 8.94 9.65 -8.36
C ASP A 83 7.78 9.04 -7.57
N GLU A 84 7.98 8.91 -6.27
CA GLU A 84 7.04 8.23 -5.38
C GLU A 84 5.69 8.95 -5.31
N LYS A 85 5.70 10.29 -5.32
CA LYS A 85 4.47 11.11 -5.21
C LYS A 85 3.62 11.00 -6.45
N THR A 86 4.22 11.20 -7.62
CA THR A 86 3.57 11.11 -8.94
C THR A 86 2.98 9.71 -9.13
N TYR A 87 3.72 8.67 -8.75
CA TYR A 87 3.24 7.30 -8.83
C TYR A 87 2.05 7.06 -7.90
N PHE A 88 2.12 7.53 -6.65
CA PHE A 88 1.01 7.41 -5.70
C PHE A 88 -0.26 8.10 -6.19
N GLU A 89 -0.13 9.30 -6.77
CA GLU A 89 -1.25 10.05 -7.34
C GLU A 89 -1.88 9.34 -8.53
N SER A 90 -1.08 8.67 -9.37
CA SER A 90 -1.60 7.89 -10.51
C SER A 90 -2.45 6.67 -10.12
N LEU A 91 -2.36 6.23 -8.86
CA LEU A 91 -3.04 5.04 -8.33
C LEU A 91 -4.30 5.34 -7.52
N LYS A 92 -4.52 6.62 -7.16
CA LYS A 92 -5.76 7.09 -6.53
C LYS A 92 -6.89 7.14 -7.54
#